data_AF-A0A7C6AXL1-F1
#
_entry.id   AF-A0A7C6AXL1-F1
#
_cell.length_a   1.000
_cell.length_b   1.000
_cell.length_c   1.000
_cell.angle_alpha   90.00
_cell.angle_beta   90.00
_cell.angle_gamma   90.00
#
_symmetry.space_group_name_H-M   'P 1'
#
loop_
_entity.id
_entity.type
_entity.pdbx_description
1 polymer ?
#
loop_
_entity_poly.entity_id
_entity_poly.type
_entity_poly.pdbx_seq_one_letter_code
_entity_poly.pdbx_strand_id
1 'polypeptide(L)'
;PEDLVKQQTERELRRRAVDLIRAGYSQEDIQPHLNVIAREAQTRVVRLLREHFLLERLAEEEKIEASEADIEDEIQRIAKQTGQSPRLVRAELEQEEAWDVLRNAIIERKMIEEIVKAAEVTEKEEMLAVPEEIGETALDLEIARTKAASEESSE
;
A
#
# COMPACT_ATOMS: atom_id res chain seq x y z
N PRO A 1 -8.11 4.15 17.58
CA PRO A 1 -7.49 3.74 16.29
C PRO A 1 -6.84 4.92 15.54
N GLU A 2 -7.58 6.02 15.32
CA GLU A 2 -7.03 7.19 14.61
C GLU A 2 -5.79 7.78 15.29
N ASP A 3 -5.77 7.90 16.61
CA ASP A 3 -4.65 8.52 17.33
C ASP A 3 -3.37 7.66 17.31
N LEU A 4 -3.50 6.33 17.28
CA LEU A 4 -2.35 5.42 17.13
C LEU A 4 -1.74 5.53 15.72
N VAL A 5 -2.59 5.55 14.70
CA VAL A 5 -2.17 5.74 13.30
C VAL A 5 -1.50 7.09 13.12
N LYS A 6 -2.03 8.17 13.72
CA LYS A 6 -1.42 9.50 13.72
C LYS A 6 -0.02 9.47 14.32
N GLN A 7 0.14 8.90 15.52
CA GLN A 7 1.45 8.85 16.19
C GLN A 7 2.50 8.04 15.41
N GLN A 8 2.10 6.92 14.81
CA GLN A 8 3.02 6.11 14.01
C GLN A 8 3.38 6.80 12.70
N THR A 9 2.42 7.46 12.06
CA THR A 9 2.63 8.29 10.86
C THR A 9 3.58 9.45 11.15
N GLU A 10 3.39 10.15 12.27
CA GLU A 10 4.29 11.24 12.69
C GLU A 10 5.73 10.77 12.91
N ARG A 11 5.93 9.57 13.47
CA ARG A 11 7.26 9.00 13.70
C ARG A 11 7.99 8.71 12.39
N GLU A 12 7.30 8.09 11.43
CA GLU A 12 7.88 7.81 10.11
C GLU A 12 8.12 9.09 9.30
N LEU A 13 7.23 10.09 9.39
CA LEU A 13 7.43 11.39 8.76
C LEU A 13 8.65 12.13 9.33
N ARG A 14 8.85 12.10 10.66
CA ARG A 14 10.05 12.69 11.29
C ARG A 14 11.33 11.99 10.82
N ARG A 15 11.31 10.66 10.69
CA ARG A 15 12.46 9.91 10.14
C ARG A 15 12.76 10.32 8.70
N ARG A 16 11.72 10.39 7.85
CA ARG A 16 11.82 10.83 6.44
C ARG A 16 12.35 12.25 6.33
N ALA A 17 11.94 13.15 7.23
CA ALA A 17 12.45 14.52 7.31
C ALA A 17 13.96 14.56 7.56
N VAL A 18 14.46 13.76 8.51
CA VAL A 18 15.89 13.66 8.81
C VAL A 18 16.68 13.13 7.60
N ASP A 19 16.13 12.15 6.88
CA ASP A 19 16.77 11.62 5.68
C ASP A 19 16.84 12.66 4.55
N LEU A 20 15.79 13.49 4.37
CA LEU A 20 15.77 14.59 3.40
C LEU A 20 16.73 15.73 3.80
N ILE A 21 16.81 16.09 5.08
CA ILE A 21 17.79 17.08 5.55
C ILE A 21 19.21 16.60 5.26
N ARG A 22 19.51 15.31 5.51
CA ARG A 22 20.82 14.70 5.21
C ARG A 22 21.14 14.66 3.71
N ALA A 23 20.11 14.59 2.87
CA ALA A 23 20.25 14.68 1.42
C ALA A 23 20.43 16.12 0.90
N GLY A 24 20.38 17.13 1.78
CA GLY A 24 20.66 18.54 1.47
C GLY A 24 19.42 19.38 1.15
N TYR A 25 18.21 18.88 1.37
CA TYR A 25 16.97 19.64 1.14
C TYR A 25 16.76 20.72 2.22
N SER A 26 16.22 21.87 1.80
CA SER A 26 15.87 22.96 2.73
C SER A 26 14.59 22.62 3.51
N GLN A 27 14.43 23.19 4.70
CA GLN A 27 13.20 22.99 5.49
C GLN A 27 11.93 23.50 4.77
N GLU A 28 12.08 24.51 3.92
CA GLU A 28 10.97 25.08 3.13
C GLU A 28 10.50 24.12 2.03
N ASP A 29 11.38 23.29 1.49
CA ASP A 29 11.05 22.26 0.48
C ASP A 29 10.53 20.96 1.13
N ILE A 30 11.03 20.63 2.33
CA ILE A 30 10.68 19.40 3.05
C ILE A 30 9.24 19.47 3.59
N GLN A 31 8.84 20.61 4.16
CA GLN A 31 7.56 20.70 4.87
C GLN A 31 6.33 20.47 3.97
N PRO A 32 6.23 21.04 2.74
CA PRO A 32 5.15 20.73 1.81
C PRO A 32 5.12 19.25 1.42
N HIS A 33 6.28 18.65 1.16
CA HIS A 33 6.38 17.24 0.77
C HIS A 33 5.92 16.30 1.88
N LEU A 34 6.34 16.53 3.12
CA LEU A 34 5.88 15.76 4.28
C LEU A 34 4.38 15.92 4.54
N ASN A 35 3.82 17.10 4.32
CA ASN A 35 2.39 17.34 4.47
C ASN A 35 1.55 16.56 3.43
N VAL A 36 2.04 16.44 2.19
CA VAL A 36 1.39 15.62 1.16
C VAL A 36 1.42 14.14 1.57
N ILE A 37 2.59 13.61 1.94
CA ILE A 37 2.74 12.23 2.40
C ILE A 37 1.82 11.93 3.60
N ALA A 38 1.75 12.86 4.57
CA ALA A 38 0.89 12.72 5.74
C ALA A 38 -0.59 12.61 5.36
N ARG A 39 -1.05 13.50 4.46
CA ARG A 39 -2.43 13.53 3.99
C ARG A 39 -2.76 12.28 3.19
N GLU A 40 -1.89 11.89 2.26
CA GLU A 40 -2.07 10.68 1.46
C GLU A 40 -2.12 9.42 2.32
N ALA A 41 -1.20 9.29 3.30
CA ALA A 41 -1.19 8.18 4.23
C ALA A 41 -2.51 8.13 5.03
N GLN A 42 -2.97 9.26 5.56
CA GLN A 42 -4.23 9.33 6.29
C GLN A 42 -5.43 8.98 5.39
N THR A 43 -5.53 9.57 4.20
CA THR A 43 -6.61 9.29 3.24
C THR A 43 -6.61 7.83 2.83
N ARG A 44 -5.43 7.24 2.60
CA ARG A 44 -5.28 5.83 2.25
C ARG A 44 -5.74 4.91 3.39
N VAL A 45 -5.34 5.18 4.63
CA VAL A 45 -5.77 4.37 5.79
C VAL A 45 -7.28 4.49 6.00
N VAL A 46 -7.84 5.70 5.91
CA VAL A 46 -9.30 5.90 6.01
C VAL A 46 -10.03 5.13 4.91
N ARG A 47 -9.51 5.17 3.67
CA ARG A 47 -10.08 4.41 2.56
C ARG A 47 -10.02 2.91 2.80
N LEU A 48 -8.87 2.36 3.21
CA LEU A 48 -8.71 0.93 3.52
C LEU A 48 -9.67 0.47 4.63
N LEU A 49 -9.81 1.26 5.69
CA LEU A 49 -10.77 0.95 6.77
C LEU A 49 -12.21 0.96 6.26
N ARG A 50 -12.58 1.91 5.40
CA ARG A 50 -13.91 1.94 4.79
C ARG A 50 -14.14 0.74 3.89
N GLU A 51 -13.18 0.41 3.02
CA GLU A 51 -13.26 -0.76 2.14
C GLU A 51 -13.44 -2.05 2.95
N HIS A 52 -12.64 -2.23 4.00
CA HIS A 52 -12.74 -3.38 4.90
C HIS A 52 -14.12 -3.48 5.55
N PHE A 53 -14.62 -2.41 6.19
CA PHE A 53 -15.94 -2.45 6.83
C PHE A 53 -17.10 -2.63 5.84
N LEU A 54 -16.99 -2.09 4.63
CA LEU A 54 -18.02 -2.29 3.61
C LEU A 54 -18.06 -3.74 3.14
N LEU A 55 -16.90 -4.34 2.85
CA LEU A 55 -16.81 -5.74 2.44
C LEU A 55 -17.26 -6.69 3.54
N GLU A 56 -16.91 -6.41 4.80
CA GLU A 56 -17.37 -7.17 5.96
C GLU A 56 -18.91 -7.16 6.06
N ARG A 57 -19.53 -5.98 6.00
CA ARG A 57 -21.00 -5.86 6.06
C ARG A 57 -21.69 -6.55 4.88
N LEU A 58 -21.15 -6.43 3.68
CA LEU A 58 -21.68 -7.09 2.49
C LEU A 58 -21.57 -8.62 2.60
N ALA A 59 -20.43 -9.12 3.07
CA ALA A 59 -20.23 -10.55 3.27
C ALA A 59 -21.17 -11.13 4.33
N GLU A 60 -21.44 -10.39 5.42
CA GLU A 60 -22.45 -10.77 6.41
C GLU A 60 -23.86 -10.84 5.82
N GLU A 61 -24.24 -9.87 4.98
CA GLU A 61 -25.56 -9.79 4.34
C GLU A 61 -25.79 -10.95 3.35
N GLU A 62 -24.77 -11.24 2.52
CA GLU A 62 -24.76 -12.33 1.54
C GLU A 62 -24.42 -13.70 2.15
N LYS A 63 -24.10 -13.74 3.46
CA LYS A 63 -23.72 -14.95 4.23
C LYS A 63 -22.55 -15.70 3.59
N ILE A 64 -21.55 -14.95 3.14
CA ILE A 64 -20.33 -15.51 2.58
C ILE A 64 -19.44 -15.98 3.73
N GLU A 65 -19.21 -17.29 3.79
CA GLU A 65 -18.35 -17.91 4.78
C GLU A 65 -17.13 -18.58 4.14
N ALA A 66 -16.04 -18.67 4.91
CA ALA A 66 -14.85 -19.43 4.55
C ALA A 66 -15.01 -20.89 4.99
N SER A 67 -15.17 -21.79 4.02
CA SER A 67 -15.22 -23.23 4.28
C SER A 67 -13.83 -23.81 4.54
N GLU A 68 -13.76 -25.03 5.09
CA GLU A 68 -12.47 -25.73 5.28
C GLU A 68 -11.74 -25.98 3.94
N ALA A 69 -12.49 -26.20 2.86
CA ALA A 69 -11.92 -26.33 1.52
C ALA A 69 -11.29 -25.02 1.04
N ASP A 70 -11.96 -23.88 1.27
CA ASP A 70 -11.43 -22.57 0.90
C ASP A 70 -10.11 -22.27 1.65
N ILE A 71 -10.03 -22.68 2.91
CA ILE A 71 -8.81 -22.52 3.73
C ILE A 71 -7.67 -23.38 3.17
N GLU A 72 -7.96 -24.62 2.80
CA GLU A 72 -6.95 -25.49 2.18
C GLU A 72 -6.44 -24.88 0.87
N ASP A 73 -7.34 -24.43 0.02
CA ASP A 73 -7.01 -23.83 -1.27
C ASP A 73 -6.19 -22.55 -1.12
N GLU A 74 -6.50 -21.71 -0.13
CA GLU A 74 -5.72 -20.51 0.17
C GLU A 74 -4.32 -20.88 0.68
N ILE A 75 -4.18 -21.86 1.57
CA ILE A 75 -2.88 -22.35 2.04
C ILE A 75 -2.04 -22.88 0.87
N GLN A 76 -2.65 -23.65 -0.04
CA GLN A 76 -1.96 -24.16 -1.23
C GLN A 76 -1.54 -23.01 -2.16
N ARG A 77 -2.35 -21.96 -2.28
CA ARG A 77 -2.04 -20.77 -3.07
C ARG A 77 -0.86 -20.00 -2.47
N ILE A 78 -0.88 -19.75 -1.16
CA ILE A 78 0.20 -19.07 -0.43
C ILE A 78 1.49 -19.87 -0.59
N ALA A 79 1.45 -21.19 -0.35
CA ALA A 79 2.61 -22.08 -0.50
C ALA A 79 3.23 -22.00 -1.91
N LYS A 80 2.40 -21.95 -2.96
CA LYS A 80 2.86 -21.77 -4.34
C LYS A 80 3.49 -20.40 -4.58
N GLN A 81 2.93 -19.33 -4.02
CA GLN A 81 3.43 -17.97 -4.19
C GLN A 81 4.74 -17.71 -3.42
N THR A 82 4.85 -18.24 -2.21
CA THR A 82 6.02 -18.04 -1.34
C THR A 82 7.11 -19.09 -1.54
N GLY A 83 6.83 -20.15 -2.31
CA GLY A 83 7.76 -21.27 -2.51
C GLY A 83 7.94 -22.15 -1.26
N GLN A 84 7.07 -22.00 -0.27
CA GLN A 84 7.09 -22.79 0.97
C GLN A 84 6.23 -24.06 0.84
N SER A 85 6.41 -25.01 1.76
CA SER A 85 5.51 -26.17 1.83
C SER A 85 4.18 -25.79 2.52
N PRO A 86 3.02 -26.36 2.12
CA PRO A 86 1.73 -26.12 2.79
C PRO A 86 1.72 -26.44 4.29
N ARG A 87 2.60 -27.33 4.74
CA ARG A 87 2.78 -27.65 6.16
C ARG A 87 3.44 -26.49 6.92
N LEU A 88 4.43 -25.85 6.32
CA LEU A 88 5.13 -24.72 6.92
C LEU A 88 4.19 -23.51 7.03
N VAL A 89 3.41 -23.23 5.98
CA VAL A 89 2.40 -22.15 5.98
C VAL A 89 1.40 -22.33 7.13
N ARG A 90 0.90 -23.55 7.36
CA ARG A 90 0.02 -23.83 8.51
C ARG A 90 0.71 -23.58 9.85
N ALA A 91 1.96 -24.00 9.98
CA ALA A 91 2.72 -23.80 11.22
C ALA A 91 2.94 -22.31 11.53
N GLU A 92 3.17 -21.50 10.49
CA GLU A 92 3.33 -20.04 10.60
C GLU A 92 2.01 -19.37 10.99
N LEU A 93 0.89 -19.75 10.35
CA LEU A 93 -0.45 -19.26 10.71
C LEU A 93 -0.82 -19.58 12.16
N GLU A 94 -0.47 -20.76 12.65
CA GLU A 94 -0.68 -21.15 14.05
C GLU A 94 0.21 -20.34 14.99
N GLN A 95 1.50 -20.19 14.65
CA GLN A 95 2.47 -19.46 15.46
C GLN A 95 2.10 -17.97 15.61
N GLU A 96 1.52 -17.37 14.59
CA GLU A 96 1.13 -15.96 14.55
C GLU A 96 -0.33 -15.71 14.98
N GLU A 97 -1.07 -16.77 15.35
CA GLU A 97 -2.52 -16.69 15.64
C GLU A 97 -3.32 -16.04 14.49
N ALA A 98 -2.87 -16.25 13.24
CA ALA A 98 -3.35 -15.53 12.05
C ALA A 98 -4.49 -16.24 11.32
N TRP A 99 -5.15 -17.22 11.95
CA TRP A 99 -6.25 -17.97 11.33
C TRP A 99 -7.47 -17.11 11.01
N ASP A 100 -7.82 -16.18 11.89
CA ASP A 100 -8.95 -15.27 11.68
C ASP A 100 -8.64 -14.29 10.54
N VAL A 101 -7.39 -13.84 10.44
CA VAL A 101 -6.93 -12.98 9.34
C VAL A 101 -7.06 -13.71 8.00
N LEU A 102 -6.63 -14.98 7.95
CA LEU A 102 -6.77 -15.80 6.75
C LEU A 102 -8.24 -15.99 6.35
N ARG A 103 -9.11 -16.30 7.31
CA ARG A 103 -10.55 -16.46 7.06
C ARG A 103 -11.17 -15.19 6.51
N ASN A 104 -10.86 -14.04 7.10
CA ASN A 104 -11.37 -12.75 6.64
C ASN A 104 -10.87 -12.43 5.23
N ALA A 105 -9.60 -12.69 4.93
CA ALA A 105 -9.05 -12.50 3.58
C ALA A 105 -9.72 -13.38 2.51
N ILE A 106 -10.10 -14.62 2.88
CA ILE A 106 -10.86 -15.52 2.00
C ILE A 106 -12.27 -14.96 1.75
N ILE A 107 -12.96 -14.52 2.80
CA ILE A 107 -14.31 -13.94 2.71
C ILE A 107 -14.31 -12.69 1.83
N GLU A 108 -13.37 -11.77 2.07
CA GLU A 108 -13.23 -10.54 1.27
C GLU A 108 -13.02 -10.86 -0.21
N ARG A 109 -12.15 -11.82 -0.53
CA ARG A 109 -11.91 -12.24 -1.91
C ARG A 109 -13.18 -12.79 -2.57
N LYS A 110 -13.90 -13.67 -1.89
CA LYS A 110 -15.17 -14.24 -2.38
C LYS A 110 -16.22 -13.15 -2.59
N MET A 111 -16.31 -12.18 -1.68
CA MET A 111 -17.21 -11.04 -1.83
C MET A 111 -16.85 -10.19 -3.06
N ILE A 112 -15.56 -9.94 -3.32
CA ILE A 112 -15.13 -9.23 -4.53
C ILE A 112 -15.54 -10.00 -5.78
N GLU A 113 -15.41 -11.32 -5.80
CA GLU A 113 -15.85 -12.14 -6.93
C GLU A 113 -17.37 -12.03 -7.16
N GLU A 114 -18.18 -12.02 -6.10
CA GLU A 114 -19.63 -11.80 -6.23
C GLU A 114 -19.96 -10.38 -6.72
N ILE A 115 -19.26 -9.35 -6.22
CA ILE A 115 -19.41 -7.98 -6.71
C ILE A 115 -19.10 -7.89 -8.20
N VAL A 116 -18.01 -8.52 -8.65
CA VAL A 116 -17.62 -8.52 -10.08
C VAL A 116 -18.64 -9.25 -10.93
N LYS A 117 -19.24 -10.35 -10.45
CA LYS A 117 -20.32 -11.06 -11.16
C LYS A 117 -21.59 -10.21 -11.30
N ALA A 118 -21.91 -9.39 -10.29
CA ALA A 118 -23.06 -8.49 -10.31
C ALA A 118 -22.79 -7.18 -11.07
N ALA A 119 -21.51 -6.83 -11.29
CA ALA A 119 -21.12 -5.60 -11.95
C ALA A 119 -21.23 -5.69 -13.48
N GLU A 120 -21.60 -4.57 -14.12
CA GLU A 120 -21.52 -4.42 -15.57
C GLU A 120 -20.06 -4.15 -15.96
N VAL A 121 -19.37 -5.18 -16.45
CA VAL A 121 -17.97 -5.09 -16.87
C VAL A 121 -17.90 -4.83 -18.37
N THR A 122 -17.22 -3.76 -18.77
CA THR A 122 -16.97 -3.42 -20.17
C THR A 122 -15.49 -3.49 -20.48
N GLU A 123 -15.12 -4.28 -21.50
CA GLU A 123 -13.74 -4.36 -21.97
C GLU A 123 -13.48 -3.19 -22.93
N LYS A 124 -12.43 -2.42 -22.64
CA LYS A 124 -11.96 -1.33 -23.49
C LYS A 124 -10.52 -1.63 -23.89
N GLU A 125 -10.28 -1.80 -25.19
CA GLU A 125 -8.93 -1.80 -25.73
C GLU A 125 -8.36 -0.38 -25.63
N GLU A 126 -7.51 -0.19 -24.62
CA GLU A 126 -6.74 1.04 -24.45
C GLU A 126 -5.32 0.74 -24.90
N MET A 127 -4.88 1.40 -25.98
CA MET A 127 -3.45 1.44 -26.26
C MET A 127 -2.77 2.04 -25.05
N LEU A 128 -1.75 1.38 -24.52
CA LEU A 128 -0.85 1.96 -23.53
C LEU A 128 -0.29 3.24 -24.15
N ALA A 129 -0.90 4.38 -23.83
CA ALA A 129 -0.26 5.65 -24.05
C ALA A 129 1.01 5.58 -23.21
N VAL A 130 2.17 5.59 -23.88
CA VAL A 130 3.39 6.02 -23.21
C VAL A 130 3.00 7.34 -22.57
N PRO A 131 3.03 7.47 -21.23
CA PRO A 131 2.75 8.74 -20.60
C PRO A 131 3.57 9.77 -21.37
N GLU A 132 2.93 10.83 -21.89
CA GLU A 132 3.70 11.99 -22.34
C GLU A 132 4.72 12.25 -21.25
N GLU A 133 5.99 12.36 -21.62
CA GLU A 133 7.07 12.65 -20.68
C GLU A 133 6.58 13.79 -19.79
N ILE A 134 6.11 13.43 -18.59
CA ILE A 134 5.88 14.38 -17.54
C ILE A 134 7.31 14.85 -17.33
N GLY A 135 7.61 16.10 -17.70
CA GLY A 135 8.95 16.69 -17.69
C GLY A 135 9.58 16.77 -16.30
N GLU A 136 9.15 15.91 -15.38
CA GLU A 136 9.60 15.71 -14.01
C GLU A 136 10.16 14.29 -13.83
N THR A 137 10.75 13.69 -14.88
CA THR A 137 11.65 12.55 -14.68
C THR A 137 13.00 13.05 -14.18
N ALA A 138 13.21 13.00 -12.86
CA ALA A 138 14.48 12.85 -12.14
C ALA A 138 15.68 13.77 -12.50
N LEU A 139 15.52 14.81 -13.32
CA LEU A 139 16.61 15.70 -13.75
C LEU A 139 16.80 16.94 -12.86
N ASP A 140 15.80 17.31 -12.06
CA ASP A 140 15.91 18.50 -11.20
C ASP A 140 16.73 18.29 -9.92
N LEU A 141 17.08 17.03 -9.57
CA LEU A 141 18.04 16.77 -8.48
C LEU A 141 19.50 17.05 -8.87
N GLU A 142 19.83 17.10 -10.16
CA GLU A 142 21.22 17.29 -10.63
C GLU A 142 21.64 18.77 -10.65
N ILE A 143 20.68 19.70 -10.71
CA ILE A 143 20.97 21.15 -10.83
C ILE A 143 21.40 21.75 -9.48
N ALA A 144 21.00 21.17 -8.35
CA ALA A 144 21.46 21.64 -7.03
C ALA A 144 22.92 21.25 -6.71
N ARG A 145 23.48 20.21 -7.35
CA ARG A 145 24.88 19.79 -7.13
C ARG A 145 25.89 20.61 -7.91
N THR A 146 25.51 21.16 -9.06
CA THR A 146 26.46 21.84 -9.95
C THR A 146 26.60 23.34 -9.66
N LYS A 147 25.58 23.99 -9.10
CA LYS A 147 25.67 25.43 -8.79
C LYS A 147 26.53 25.75 -7.55
N ALA A 148 26.62 24.84 -6.59
CA ALA A 148 27.48 25.01 -5.42
C ALA A 148 29.00 24.86 -5.74
N ALA A 149 29.35 24.14 -6.81
CA ALA A 149 30.74 23.91 -7.19
C ALA A 149 31.32 24.98 -8.13
N SER A 150 30.48 25.81 -8.77
CA SER A 150 30.94 26.83 -9.71
C SER A 150 31.19 28.21 -9.10
N GLU A 151 30.78 28.45 -7.85
CA GLU A 151 30.95 29.75 -7.18
C GLU A 151 32.20 29.82 -6.27
N GLU A 152 32.92 28.71 -6.06
CA GLU A 152 34.13 28.66 -5.21
C GLU A 152 35.47 28.74 -5.99
N SER A 153 35.46 28.91 -7.32
CA SER A 153 36.69 28.93 -8.15
C SER A 153 36.95 30.26 -8.87
N SER A 154 36.56 31.38 -8.29
CA SER A 154 36.93 32.71 -8.82
C SER A 154 37.40 33.62 -7.70
N GLU A 155 38.60 33.33 -7.20
CA GLU A 155 39.49 34.27 -6.52
C GLU A 155 40.75 34.46 -7.37
#